data_AF-A0A971CWW6-F1
#
_entry.id   AF-A0A971CWW6-F1
#
_cell.length_a   1.000
_cell.length_b   1.000
_cell.length_c   1.000
_cell.angle_alpha   90.00
_cell.angle_beta   90.00
_cell.angle_gamma   90.00
#
_symmetry.space_group_name_H-M   'P 1'
#
loop_
_entity.id
_entity.type
_entity.pdbx_description
1 polymer ?
#
loop_
_entity_poly.entity_id
_entity_poly.type
_entity_poly.pdbx_seq_one_letter_code
_entity_poly.pdbx_strand_id
1 'polypeptide(L)'
;QFVVLARRQGDRWYLGGINGRQAERAVKVALPFLEGNAQYTTLMIGDGKTPRRFNIVTPPAVSGDQLGQFSSFKGLTSQDSMELHLSPYGGFVAVLDPVR
;
A
#
# COMPACT_ATOMS: atom_id res chain seq x y z
N GLN A 1 16.07 9.67 -4.06
CA GLN A 1 15.89 9.51 -2.61
C GLN A 1 14.40 9.39 -2.35
N PHE A 2 14.05 8.42 -1.52
CA PHE A 2 12.68 8.11 -1.13
C PHE A 2 12.72 7.57 0.29
N VAL A 3 11.58 7.54 0.95
CA VAL A 3 11.41 6.89 2.25
C VAL A 3 10.13 6.07 2.21
N VAL A 4 10.15 4.93 2.90
CA VAL A 4 8.95 4.18 3.28
C VAL A 4 9.03 3.95 4.78
N LEU A 5 7.95 4.27 5.49
CA LEU A 5 7.80 4.07 6.92
C LEU A 5 6.60 3.18 7.18
N ALA A 6 6.77 2.23 8.11
CA ALA A 6 5.67 1.45 8.67
C ALA A 6 5.56 1.77 10.17
N ARG A 7 4.35 2.04 10.65
CA ARG A 7 4.06 2.30 12.06
C ARG A 7 2.85 1.49 12.50
N ARG A 8 2.95 0.86 13.67
CA ARG A 8 1.89 0.06 14.27
C ARG A 8 1.07 0.86 15.29
N GLN A 9 -0.24 0.63 15.34
CA GLN A 9 -1.13 1.07 16.42
C GLN A 9 -2.11 -0.07 16.74
N GLY A 10 -2.03 -0.65 17.93
CA GLY A 10 -2.81 -1.86 18.25
C GLY A 10 -2.37 -3.04 17.39
N ASP A 11 -3.29 -3.66 16.67
CA ASP A 11 -3.07 -4.75 15.70
C ASP A 11 -2.94 -4.24 14.24
N ARG A 12 -3.23 -2.96 14.00
CA ARG A 12 -3.20 -2.29 12.70
C ARG A 12 -1.83 -1.72 12.36
N TRP A 13 -1.48 -1.77 11.07
CA TRP A 13 -0.29 -1.13 10.52
C TRP A 13 -0.63 0.00 9.56
N TYR A 14 0.15 1.06 9.61
CA TYR A 14 0.08 2.22 8.74
C TYR A 14 1.39 2.34 7.99
N LEU A 15 1.31 2.38 6.66
CA LEU A 15 2.45 2.57 5.78
C LEU A 15 2.33 3.93 5.09
N GLY A 16 3.46 4.59 4.91
CA GLY A 16 3.54 5.79 4.09
C GLY A 16 4.88 5.85 3.37
N GLY A 17 4.86 6.31 2.12
CA GLY A 17 6.08 6.53 1.37
C GLY A 17 6.01 7.76 0.48
N ILE A 18 7.17 8.40 0.32
CA ILE A 18 7.32 9.63 -0.45
C ILE A 18 8.55 9.50 -1.35
N ASN A 19 8.41 9.91 -2.60
CA ASN A 19 9.49 10.03 -3.55
C ASN A 19 9.93 11.50 -3.67
N GLY A 20 11.18 11.81 -3.32
CA GLY A 20 11.72 13.17 -3.36
C GLY A 20 12.41 13.54 -4.67
N ARG A 21 12.14 12.83 -5.77
CA ARG A 21 12.85 13.02 -7.06
C ARG A 21 11.88 13.30 -8.20
N GLN A 22 12.36 14.04 -9.21
CA GLN A 22 11.69 14.26 -10.50
C GLN A 22 11.78 13.03 -11.42
N ALA A 23 11.72 11.83 -10.87
CA ALA A 23 11.78 10.58 -11.61
C ALA A 23 10.92 9.56 -10.87
N GLU A 24 10.21 8.73 -11.63
CA GLU A 24 9.43 7.63 -11.06
C GLU A 24 10.32 6.63 -10.31
N ARG A 25 9.69 5.87 -9.42
CA ARG A 25 10.38 4.83 -8.66
C ARG A 25 9.44 3.67 -8.33
N ALA A 26 9.84 2.47 -8.75
CA ALA A 26 9.28 1.24 -8.23
C ALA A 26 9.98 0.85 -6.92
N VAL A 27 9.21 0.52 -5.89
CA VAL A 27 9.70 0.07 -4.58
C VAL A 27 8.99 -1.22 -4.22
N LYS A 28 9.77 -2.27 -3.91
CA LYS A 28 9.25 -3.51 -3.34
C LYS A 28 9.45 -3.50 -1.83
N VAL A 29 8.36 -3.51 -1.07
CA VAL A 29 8.36 -3.47 0.40
C VAL A 29 7.99 -4.84 0.93
N ALA A 30 8.95 -5.54 1.54
CA ALA A 30 8.67 -6.77 2.27
C ALA A 30 7.88 -6.45 3.54
N LEU A 31 6.99 -7.36 3.97
CA LEU A 31 6.10 -7.16 5.12
C LEU A 31 6.44 -8.04 6.35
N PRO A 32 7.72 -8.32 6.69
CA PRO A 32 8.06 -9.25 7.77
C PRO A 32 7.63 -8.75 9.16
N PHE A 33 7.21 -7.48 9.26
CA PHE A 33 6.71 -6.86 10.48
C PHE A 33 5.25 -7.22 10.80
N LEU A 34 4.52 -7.84 9.86
CA LEU A 34 3.19 -8.36 10.13
C LEU A 34 3.25 -9.56 11.08
N GLU A 35 2.20 -9.75 11.87
CA GLU A 35 2.22 -10.77 12.92
C GLU A 35 2.05 -12.19 12.36
N GLY A 36 3.12 -12.99 12.41
CA GLY A 36 3.08 -14.43 12.16
C GLY A 36 2.29 -14.83 10.90
N ASN A 37 1.27 -15.67 11.12
CA ASN A 37 0.35 -16.17 10.08
C ASN A 37 -0.95 -15.34 9.98
N ALA A 38 -1.03 -14.18 10.63
CA ALA A 38 -2.21 -13.33 10.53
C ALA A 38 -2.34 -12.80 9.10
N GLN A 39 -3.57 -12.76 8.63
CA GLN A 39 -3.93 -12.20 7.34
C GLN A 39 -4.35 -10.75 7.52
N TYR A 40 -4.01 -9.90 6.55
CA TYR A 40 -4.35 -8.49 6.56
C TYR A 40 -5.11 -8.09 5.29
N THR A 41 -6.08 -7.21 5.46
CA THR A 41 -6.70 -6.44 4.37
C THR A 41 -5.96 -5.14 4.16
N THR A 42 -6.02 -4.58 2.94
CA THR A 42 -5.31 -3.36 2.58
C THR A 42 -6.26 -2.30 2.05
N LEU A 43 -6.24 -1.12 2.67
CA LEU A 43 -6.70 0.12 2.05
C LEU A 43 -5.46 0.94 1.67
N MET A 44 -5.31 1.32 0.41
CA MET A 44 -4.21 2.15 -0.06
C MET A 44 -4.74 3.35 -0.85
N ILE A 45 -4.09 4.49 -0.65
CA ILE A 45 -4.26 5.69 -1.48
C ILE A 45 -2.88 6.04 -2.02
N GLY A 46 -2.75 6.08 -3.34
CA GLY A 46 -1.49 6.36 -4.02
C GLY A 46 -1.67 7.31 -5.21
N ASP A 47 -0.59 7.53 -5.94
CA ASP A 47 -0.59 8.41 -7.11
C ASP A 47 -1.60 7.96 -8.17
N GLY A 48 -2.31 8.93 -8.75
CA GLY A 48 -3.23 8.74 -9.86
C GLY A 48 -2.54 8.76 -11.23
N LYS A 49 -3.28 8.43 -12.29
CA LYS A 49 -2.76 8.44 -13.68
C LYS A 49 -2.27 9.83 -14.15
N THR A 50 -2.70 10.91 -13.52
CA THR A 50 -2.33 12.29 -13.87
C THR A 50 -1.99 13.11 -12.62
N PRO A 51 -1.22 14.21 -12.75
CA PRO A 51 -0.87 15.05 -11.61
C PRO A 51 -2.09 15.53 -10.83
N ARG A 52 -1.97 15.57 -9.50
CA ARG A 52 -3.06 15.95 -8.57
C ARG A 52 -4.30 15.04 -8.61
N ARG A 53 -4.15 13.81 -9.09
CA ARG A 53 -5.14 12.73 -8.93
C ARG A 53 -4.55 11.64 -8.04
N PHE A 54 -5.43 10.87 -7.40
CA PHE A 54 -5.08 9.72 -6.61
C PHE A 54 -5.84 8.48 -7.10
N ASN A 55 -5.26 7.31 -6.87
CA ASN A 55 -5.92 6.02 -7.00
C ASN A 55 -6.19 5.47 -5.59
N ILE A 56 -7.33 4.82 -5.41
CA ILE A 56 -7.66 4.11 -4.18
C ILE A 56 -7.72 2.63 -4.50
N VAL A 57 -7.05 1.83 -3.67
CA VAL A 57 -7.20 0.38 -3.61
C VAL A 57 -7.91 0.08 -2.31
N THR A 58 -9.13 -0.42 -2.40
CA THR A 58 -9.87 -0.89 -1.22
C THR A 58 -9.65 -2.39 -1.03
N PRO A 59 -9.84 -2.91 0.19
CA PRO A 59 -10.05 -4.35 0.36
C PRO A 59 -11.18 -4.79 -0.58
N PRO A 60 -11.14 -6.01 -1.15
CA PRO A 60 -12.22 -6.46 -1.99
C PRO A 60 -13.52 -6.45 -1.18
N ALA A 61 -14.41 -5.51 -1.49
CA ALA A 61 -15.80 -5.61 -1.10
C ALA A 61 -16.37 -6.86 -1.78
N VAL A 62 -17.36 -7.50 -1.16
CA VAL A 62 -18.25 -8.44 -1.85
C VAL A 62 -19.09 -7.65 -2.86
N SER A 63 -18.46 -7.11 -3.91
CA SER A 63 -19.05 -6.56 -5.16
C SER A 63 -18.05 -5.66 -5.89
N GLY A 64 -17.52 -6.18 -7.00
CA GLY A 64 -17.71 -5.57 -8.31
C GLY A 64 -16.95 -4.32 -8.76
N ASP A 65 -16.20 -3.60 -7.92
CA ASP A 65 -15.49 -2.40 -8.40
C ASP A 65 -14.08 -2.72 -8.91
N GLN A 66 -13.88 -2.63 -10.22
CA GLN A 66 -12.57 -2.74 -10.86
C GLN A 66 -11.91 -1.36 -10.93
N LEU A 67 -10.99 -1.05 -10.02
CA LEU A 67 -10.13 0.13 -10.18
C LEU A 67 -8.66 -0.09 -9.81
N GLY A 68 -7.82 -0.08 -10.86
CA GLY A 68 -6.61 0.75 -10.95
C GLY A 68 -5.29 0.21 -10.39
N GLN A 69 -4.39 -0.23 -11.29
CA GLN A 69 -2.91 -0.38 -11.20
C GLN A 69 -2.27 -1.09 -9.98
N PHE A 70 -2.99 -1.25 -8.88
CA PHE A 70 -2.58 -1.88 -7.64
C PHE A 70 -3.69 -2.86 -7.28
N SER A 71 -3.37 -4.14 -7.25
CA SER A 71 -4.33 -5.19 -6.92
C SER A 71 -4.78 -5.05 -5.46
N SER A 72 -6.08 -5.14 -5.21
CA SER A 72 -6.61 -5.31 -3.86
C SER A 72 -6.03 -6.58 -3.24
N PHE A 73 -5.16 -6.43 -2.24
CA PHE A 73 -4.60 -7.58 -1.54
C PHE A 73 -5.56 -8.06 -0.46
N LYS A 74 -6.22 -9.19 -0.70
CA LYS A 74 -6.90 -9.95 0.35
C LYS A 74 -5.90 -10.92 0.96
N GLY A 75 -5.65 -10.78 2.27
CA GLY A 75 -4.91 -11.76 3.05
C GLY A 75 -3.39 -11.66 2.95
N LEU A 76 -2.85 -10.44 2.97
CA LEU A 76 -1.40 -10.24 3.11
C LEU A 76 -0.91 -10.85 4.42
N THR A 77 0.27 -11.45 4.37
CA THR A 77 0.95 -12.10 5.48
C THR A 77 2.37 -11.55 5.63
N SER A 78 3.06 -11.97 6.69
CA SER A 78 4.47 -11.64 6.92
C SER A 78 5.43 -12.10 5.81
N GLN A 79 4.99 -13.00 4.93
CA GLN A 79 5.78 -13.53 3.82
C GLN A 79 5.60 -12.75 2.52
N ASP A 80 4.63 -11.83 2.48
CA ASP A 80 4.29 -11.08 1.28
C ASP A 80 5.15 -9.81 1.12
N SER A 81 5.03 -9.22 -0.07
CA SER A 81 5.60 -7.92 -0.39
C SER A 81 4.62 -7.08 -1.19
N MET A 82 4.64 -5.76 -0.97
CA MET A 82 3.89 -4.80 -1.78
C MET A 82 4.82 -4.15 -2.80
N GLU A 83 4.40 -4.13 -4.07
CA GLU A 83 5.06 -3.34 -5.11
C GLU A 83 4.37 -1.98 -5.26
N LEU A 84 5.16 -0.92 -5.22
CA LEU A 84 4.71 0.45 -5.13
C LEU A 84 5.34 1.26 -6.25
N HIS A 85 4.51 1.87 -7.09
CA HIS A 85 4.96 2.80 -8.12
C HIS A 85 4.77 4.23 -7.61
N LEU A 86 5.86 4.90 -7.28
CA LEU A 86 5.86 6.29 -6.83
C LEU A 86 6.16 7.20 -8.02
N SER A 87 5.22 8.07 -8.35
CA SER A 87 5.39 9.11 -9.38
C SER A 87 6.48 10.12 -8.97
N PRO A 88 6.98 10.95 -9.91
CA PRO A 88 7.82 12.08 -9.57
C PRO A 88 7.16 12.96 -8.49
N TYR A 89 7.85 13.17 -7.37
CA TYR A 89 7.35 13.91 -6.21
C TYR A 89 6.05 13.36 -5.58
N GLY A 90 5.69 12.12 -5.93
CA GLY A 90 4.50 11.45 -5.47
C GLY A 90 4.73 10.59 -4.23
N GLY A 91 3.75 9.76 -3.94
CA GLY A 91 3.77 8.93 -2.74
C GLY A 91 2.56 8.01 -2.61
N PHE A 92 2.47 7.40 -1.44
CA PHE A 92 1.31 6.60 -1.04
C PHE A 92 1.14 6.61 0.47
N VAL A 93 -0.07 6.27 0.90
CA VAL A 93 -0.39 5.82 2.24
C VAL A 93 -1.19 4.53 2.18
N ALA A 94 -1.01 3.64 3.15
CA ALA A 94 -1.79 2.42 3.26
C ALA A 94 -2.08 2.06 4.72
N VAL A 95 -3.20 1.38 4.92
CA VAL A 95 -3.61 0.77 6.17
C VAL A 95 -3.71 -0.72 5.95
N LEU A 96 -3.04 -1.49 6.81
CA LEU A 96 -3.16 -2.94 6.87
C LEU A 96 -3.92 -3.31 8.14
N ASP A 97 -5.10 -3.87 7.94
CA ASP A 97 -6.04 -4.25 8.99
C ASP A 97 -6.09 -5.78 9.12
N PRO A 98 -5.85 -6.35 10.32
CA PRO A 98 -5.98 -7.79 10.52
C PRO A 98 -7.37 -8.30 10.14
N VAL A 99 -7.41 -9.42 9.44
CA VAL A 99 -8.62 -10.21 9.22
C VAL A 99 -8.95 -10.91 10.54
N ARG A 100 -10.18 -10.72 11.03
CA ARG A 100 -10.72 -11.40 12.21
C ARG A 100 -11.65 -12.53 11.79
#